data_AF-A0A3C0GUE9-F1
#
_entry.id   AF-A0A3C0GUE9-F1
#
_cell.length_a   1.000
_cell.length_b   1.000
_cell.length_c   1.000
_cell.angle_alpha   90.00
_cell.angle_beta   90.00
_cell.angle_gamma   90.00
#
_symmetry.space_group_name_H-M   'P 1'
#
loop_
_entity.id
_entity.type
_entity.pdbx_description
1 polymer ?
#
loop_
_entity_poly.entity_id
_entity_poly.type
_entity_poly.pdbx_seq_one_letter_code
_entity_poly.pdbx_strand_id
1 'polypeptide(L)'
;MNVANTTQGRIRKVVIAGGGTAGWLAGCALAHQFRDQLDITLVESEQIGTVGVGESTVPPIRTFHRFLQIDEQEFLRAVAGTFKLSISFENWRRPGDRFIHPFGTIGQGTWATPFHHFWLDSLRRGM
;
A
#
# COMPACT_ATOMS: atom_id res chain seq x y z
N MET A 1 -5.84 -28.73 42.69
CA MET A 1 -6.21 -28.20 41.36
C MET A 1 -4.99 -27.54 40.77
N ASN A 2 -4.43 -28.12 39.71
CA ASN A 2 -3.20 -27.66 39.08
C ASN A 2 -3.58 -26.59 38.06
N VAL A 3 -3.27 -25.32 38.32
CA VAL A 3 -3.49 -24.24 37.35
C VAL A 3 -2.44 -24.40 36.27
N ALA A 4 -2.84 -25.02 35.15
CA ALA A 4 -1.99 -25.19 33.99
C ALA A 4 -1.47 -23.83 33.53
N ASN A 5 -0.16 -23.77 33.29
CA ASN A 5 0.64 -22.63 32.87
C ASN A 5 0.17 -22.07 31.51
N THR A 6 -0.86 -21.23 31.47
CA THR A 6 -1.45 -20.63 30.25
C THR A 6 -0.53 -19.62 29.53
N THR A 7 0.71 -19.46 29.98
CA THR A 7 1.71 -18.55 29.41
C THR A 7 2.71 -19.21 28.47
N GLN A 8 2.79 -20.54 28.43
CA GLN A 8 3.67 -21.26 27.50
C GLN A 8 3.10 -21.21 26.08
N GLY A 9 3.55 -20.24 25.29
CA GLY A 9 3.24 -20.14 23.85
C GLY A 9 2.89 -18.75 23.33
N ARG A 10 2.75 -17.74 24.20
CA ARG A 10 2.56 -16.36 23.73
C ARG A 10 3.86 -15.79 23.21
N ILE A 11 3.87 -15.37 21.94
CA ILE A 11 4.99 -14.62 21.38
C ILE A 11 5.10 -13.27 22.09
N ARG A 12 6.29 -12.98 22.60
CA ARG A 12 6.61 -11.74 23.32
C ARG A 12 7.72 -10.94 22.67
N LYS A 13 8.54 -11.57 21.84
CA LYS A 13 9.71 -10.96 21.19
C LYS A 13 9.62 -11.16 19.70
N VAL A 14 9.81 -10.08 18.94
CA VAL A 14 9.86 -10.12 17.48
C VAL A 14 11.14 -9.44 17.03
N VAL A 15 11.92 -10.14 16.21
CA VAL A 15 13.11 -9.59 15.57
C VAL A 15 12.82 -9.44 14.08
N ILE A 16 12.97 -8.21 13.57
CA ILE A 16 12.86 -7.86 12.16
C ILE A 16 14.28 -7.77 11.61
N ALA A 17 14.68 -8.73 10.78
CA ALA A 17 15.99 -8.75 10.14
C ALA A 17 15.93 -8.04 8.79
N GLY A 18 16.45 -6.82 8.73
CA GLY A 18 16.44 -5.95 7.56
C GLY A 18 15.58 -4.71 7.76
N GLY A 19 16.12 -3.56 7.38
CA GLY A 19 15.45 -2.27 7.39
C GLY A 19 14.76 -1.95 6.07
N GLY A 20 14.99 -0.72 5.59
CA GLY A 20 14.33 -0.20 4.40
C GLY A 20 12.81 -0.15 4.54
N THR A 21 12.10 0.04 3.42
CA THR A 21 10.64 0.21 3.43
C THR A 21 9.92 -0.98 4.08
N ALA A 22 10.33 -2.21 3.75
CA ALA A 22 9.68 -3.42 4.27
C ALA A 22 9.83 -3.56 5.80
N GLY A 23 11.05 -3.45 6.32
CA GLY A 23 11.33 -3.61 7.75
C GLY A 23 10.65 -2.54 8.60
N TRP A 24 10.75 -1.27 8.17
CA TRP A 24 10.17 -0.15 8.89
C TRP A 24 8.64 -0.13 8.85
N LEU A 25 8.01 -0.47 7.72
CA LEU A 25 6.54 -0.61 7.67
C LEU A 25 6.06 -1.73 8.60
N ALA A 26 6.73 -2.88 8.60
CA ALA A 26 6.39 -3.98 9.50
C ALA A 26 6.57 -3.59 10.97
N GLY A 27 7.70 -2.97 11.31
CA GLY A 27 8.01 -2.50 12.66
C GLY A 27 6.98 -1.49 13.18
N CYS A 28 6.65 -0.47 12.38
CA CYS A 28 5.63 0.51 12.74
C CYS A 28 4.26 -0.13 12.94
N ALA A 29 3.84 -1.05 12.06
CA ALA A 29 2.55 -1.71 12.17
C ALA A 29 2.44 -2.58 13.43
N LEU A 30 3.48 -3.37 13.71
CA LEU A 30 3.52 -4.23 14.88
C LEU A 30 3.58 -3.41 16.17
N ALA A 31 4.43 -2.38 16.22
CA ALA A 31 4.54 -1.50 17.38
C ALA A 31 3.21 -0.77 17.67
N HIS A 32 2.54 -0.26 16.63
CA HIS A 32 1.25 0.43 16.79
C HIS A 32 0.14 -0.50 17.29
N GLN A 33 0.02 -1.70 16.70
CA GLN A 33 -1.05 -2.65 17.02
C GLN A 33 -0.84 -3.33 18.38
N PHE A 34 0.40 -3.73 18.67
CA PHE A 34 0.68 -4.61 19.80
C PHE A 34 1.32 -3.89 20.99
N ARG A 35 1.81 -2.66 20.83
CA ARG A 35 2.33 -1.80 21.90
C ARG A 35 3.13 -2.60 22.95
N ASP A 36 2.71 -2.56 24.21
CA ASP A 36 3.37 -3.18 25.36
C ASP A 36 3.29 -4.72 25.38
N GLN A 37 2.65 -5.35 24.39
CA GLN A 37 2.55 -6.81 24.32
C GLN A 37 3.76 -7.47 23.67
N LEU A 38 4.48 -6.75 22.79
CA LEU A 38 5.63 -7.23 22.05
C LEU A 38 6.86 -6.35 22.29
N ASP A 39 7.99 -6.98 22.56
CA ASP A 39 9.33 -6.42 22.50
C ASP A 39 9.85 -6.60 21.07
N ILE A 40 9.99 -5.50 20.33
CA ILE A 40 10.28 -5.49 18.90
C ILE A 40 11.69 -4.93 18.69
N THR A 41 12.54 -5.70 18.02
CA THR A 41 13.89 -5.27 17.62
C THR A 41 14.02 -5.31 16.11
N LEU A 42 14.47 -4.23 15.49
CA LEU A 42 14.83 -4.18 14.07
C LEU A 42 16.36 -4.16 13.97
N VAL A 43 16.91 -5.03 13.12
CA VAL A 43 18.35 -5.09 12.83
C VAL A 43 18.55 -4.71 11.37
N GLU A 44 19.22 -3.59 11.11
CA GLU A 44 19.57 -3.13 9.77
C GLU A 44 21.05 -2.78 9.65
N SER A 45 21.54 -2.75 8.41
CA SER A 45 22.92 -2.38 8.10
C SER A 45 22.96 -0.99 7.50
N GLU A 46 23.76 -0.09 8.09
CA GLU A 46 24.00 1.25 7.54
C GLU A 46 24.68 1.22 6.15
N GLN A 47 25.31 0.10 5.79
CA GLN A 47 26.00 -0.06 4.50
C GLN A 47 25.01 -0.30 3.34
N ILE A 48 23.73 -0.58 3.64
CA ILE A 48 22.70 -0.88 2.65
C ILE A 48 21.64 0.23 2.69
N GLY A 49 21.97 1.36 2.05
CA GLY A 49 21.03 2.46 1.86
C GLY A 49 20.04 2.19 0.73
N THR A 50 18.85 2.76 0.81
CA THR A 50 17.96 2.87 -0.35
C THR A 50 18.54 3.87 -1.35
N VAL A 51 18.66 3.47 -2.61
CA VAL A 51 18.92 4.43 -3.69
C VAL A 51 17.73 5.37 -3.77
N GLY A 52 17.96 6.69 -3.85
CA GLY A 52 16.93 7.75 -3.92
C GLY A 52 16.11 7.75 -5.20
N VAL A 53 15.71 6.58 -5.69
CA VAL A 53 14.80 6.38 -6.81
C VAL A 53 13.38 6.64 -6.30
N GLY A 54 12.64 7.49 -7.00
CA GLY A 54 11.25 7.76 -6.65
C GLY A 54 10.39 6.49 -6.71
N GLU A 55 9.66 6.20 -5.63
CA GLU A 55 8.75 5.07 -5.55
C GLU A 55 7.29 5.53 -5.69
N SER A 56 6.50 4.79 -6.46
CA SER A 56 5.07 5.05 -6.63
C SER A 56 4.25 4.09 -5.77
N THR A 57 3.14 4.58 -5.21
CA THR A 57 2.22 3.76 -4.40
C THR A 57 0.85 3.57 -5.09
N VAL A 58 -0.07 2.92 -4.37
CA VAL A 58 -1.48 2.71 -4.72
C VAL A 58 -2.37 3.17 -3.55
N PRO A 59 -3.67 3.43 -3.77
CA PRO A 59 -4.57 4.02 -2.75
C PRO A 59 -4.56 3.37 -1.34
N PRO A 60 -4.36 2.04 -1.18
CA PRO A 60 -4.25 1.42 0.15
C PRO A 60 -3.22 2.03 1.11
N ILE A 61 -2.18 2.73 0.63
CA ILE A 61 -1.21 3.41 1.51
C ILE A 61 -1.88 4.41 2.46
N ARG A 62 -2.97 5.04 2.02
CA ARG A 62 -3.74 5.99 2.84
C ARG A 62 -4.42 5.29 4.01
N THR A 63 -4.84 4.05 3.82
CA THR A 63 -5.40 3.22 4.90
C THR A 63 -4.33 2.85 5.91
N PHE A 64 -3.11 2.57 5.46
CA PHE A 64 -1.98 2.32 6.35
C PHE A 64 -1.61 3.55 7.19
N HIS A 65 -1.56 4.74 6.59
CA HIS A 65 -1.32 5.97 7.35
C HIS A 65 -2.42 6.25 8.38
N ARG A 66 -3.70 6.08 8.00
CA ARG A 66 -4.82 6.21 8.97
C ARG A 66 -4.72 5.22 10.10
N PHE A 67 -4.34 3.98 9.80
CA PHE A 67 -4.12 2.94 10.81
C PHE A 67 -3.02 3.36 11.80
N LEU A 68 -1.90 3.89 11.32
CA LEU A 68 -0.81 4.39 12.17
C LEU A 68 -1.06 5.78 12.77
N GLN A 69 -2.19 6.41 12.44
CA GLN A 69 -2.54 7.79 12.82
C GLN A 69 -1.51 8.84 12.35
N ILE A 70 -0.93 8.62 11.17
CA ILE A 70 0.00 9.55 10.51
C ILE A 70 -0.79 10.64 9.77
N ASP A 71 -0.43 11.90 9.97
CA ASP A 71 -0.95 13.01 9.17
C ASP A 71 -0.42 12.92 7.73
N GLU A 72 -1.34 12.86 6.77
CA GLU A 72 -1.01 12.68 5.35
C GLU A 72 -0.23 13.88 4.78
N GLN A 73 -0.49 15.10 5.27
CA GLN A 73 0.19 16.30 4.78
C GLN A 73 1.62 16.40 5.32
N GLU A 74 1.82 16.11 6.60
CA GLU A 74 3.13 16.04 7.23
C GLU A 74 4.01 14.99 6.55
N PHE A 75 3.47 13.78 6.36
CA PHE A 75 4.17 12.70 5.67
C PHE A 75 4.62 13.12 4.27
N LEU A 76 3.71 13.68 3.45
CA LEU A 76 4.05 14.08 2.08
C LEU A 76 5.16 15.15 2.04
N ARG A 77 5.17 16.10 2.98
CA ARG A 77 6.25 17.10 3.09
C ARG A 77 7.58 16.44 3.45
N ALA A 78 7.58 15.49 4.38
CA ALA A 78 8.79 14.81 4.84
C ALA A 78 9.48 13.96 3.76
N VAL A 79 8.69 13.40 2.83
CA VAL A 79 9.19 12.46 1.79
C VAL A 79 9.28 13.07 0.39
N ALA A 80 9.06 14.38 0.25
CA ALA A 80 8.94 15.06 -1.05
C ALA A 80 7.89 14.38 -1.98
N GLY A 81 6.78 13.93 -1.39
CA GLY A 81 5.74 13.17 -2.08
C GLY A 81 4.86 14.04 -2.98
N THR A 82 4.34 13.42 -4.04
CA THR A 82 3.35 14.03 -4.94
C THR A 82 2.12 13.12 -5.10
N PHE A 83 1.04 13.64 -5.68
CA PHE A 83 -0.19 12.88 -5.89
C PHE A 83 -0.13 12.06 -7.18
N LYS A 84 -0.59 10.80 -7.09
CA LYS A 84 -0.73 9.88 -8.23
C LYS A 84 -2.19 9.50 -8.43
N LEU A 85 -2.74 9.81 -9.60
CA LEU A 85 -4.13 9.49 -9.96
C LEU A 85 -4.27 8.31 -10.92
N SER A 86 -3.23 8.01 -11.68
CA SER A 86 -3.24 6.99 -12.72
C SER A 86 -1.84 6.54 -13.12
N ILE A 87 -1.76 5.51 -13.96
CA ILE A 87 -0.53 5.08 -14.65
C ILE A 87 -0.75 5.26 -16.16
N SER A 88 0.17 5.93 -16.84
CA SER A 88 0.19 6.03 -18.31
C SER A 88 0.98 4.87 -18.89
N PHE A 89 0.37 4.12 -19.81
CA PHE A 89 0.99 3.04 -20.55
C PHE A 89 1.18 3.49 -21.99
N GLU A 90 2.43 3.69 -22.41
CA GLU A 90 2.81 4.17 -23.74
C GLU A 90 3.63 3.11 -24.48
N ASN A 91 3.32 2.89 -25.75
CA ASN A 91 3.99 1.93 -26.64
C ASN A 91 3.88 0.45 -26.22
N TRP A 92 3.01 0.11 -25.27
CA TRP A 92 2.85 -1.27 -24.79
C TRP A 92 2.21 -2.20 -25.81
N ARG A 93 1.22 -1.70 -26.57
CA ARG A 93 0.53 -2.50 -27.60
C ARG A 93 1.23 -2.36 -28.95
N ARG A 94 1.45 -1.12 -29.41
CA ARG A 94 2.15 -0.76 -30.65
C ARG A 94 2.86 0.58 -30.46
N PRO A 95 3.93 0.89 -31.22
CA PRO A 95 4.51 2.23 -31.22
C PRO A 95 3.45 3.29 -31.55
N GLY A 96 3.37 4.34 -30.73
CA GLY A 96 2.38 5.41 -30.84
C GLY A 96 1.09 5.19 -30.03
N ASP A 97 0.81 3.97 -29.57
CA ASP A 97 -0.37 3.71 -28.74
C ASP A 97 -0.15 4.21 -27.30
N ARG A 98 -1.20 4.78 -26.70
CA ARG A 98 -1.23 5.20 -25.30
C ARG A 98 -2.59 4.91 -24.66
N PHE A 99 -2.59 4.46 -23.41
CA PHE A 99 -3.79 4.43 -22.58
C PHE A 99 -3.46 4.77 -21.11
N ILE A 100 -4.50 5.14 -20.36
CA ILE A 100 -4.39 5.45 -18.93
C ILE A 100 -5.08 4.34 -18.14
N HIS A 101 -4.42 3.86 -17.09
CA HIS A 101 -5.02 3.02 -16.06
C HIS A 101 -5.27 3.89 -14.81
N PRO A 102 -6.47 4.49 -14.68
CA PRO A 102 -6.79 5.35 -13.55
C PRO A 102 -7.12 4.54 -12.29
N PHE A 103 -6.92 5.15 -11.13
CA PHE A 103 -7.56 4.68 -9.91
C PHE A 103 -9.02 5.13 -9.86
N GLY A 104 -9.85 4.43 -9.08
CA GLY A 104 -11.26 4.77 -8.88
C GLY A 104 -12.21 4.01 -9.82
N THR A 105 -13.39 4.59 -10.04
CA THR A 105 -14.47 3.98 -10.80
C THR A 105 -14.66 4.70 -12.14
N ILE A 106 -14.92 3.93 -13.20
CA ILE A 106 -15.15 4.45 -14.56
C ILE A 106 -16.64 4.36 -14.89
N GLY A 107 -17.23 5.51 -15.24
CA GLY A 107 -18.64 5.63 -15.63
C GLY A 107 -19.61 5.20 -14.53
N GLN A 108 -20.83 4.84 -14.92
CA GLN A 108 -21.90 4.41 -14.01
C GLN A 108 -22.45 3.06 -14.47
N GLY A 109 -22.23 2.03 -13.64
CA GLY A 109 -22.81 0.71 -13.84
C GLY A 109 -24.26 0.64 -13.33
N THR A 110 -24.87 -0.52 -13.50
CA THR A 110 -26.15 -0.86 -12.89
C THR A 110 -25.98 -2.08 -11.99
N TRP A 111 -27.03 -2.45 -11.25
CA TRP A 111 -27.06 -3.70 -10.51
C TRP A 111 -26.88 -4.93 -11.43
N ALA A 112 -27.31 -4.84 -12.69
CA ALA A 112 -27.30 -5.95 -13.63
C ALA A 112 -25.96 -6.11 -14.34
N THR A 113 -25.27 -5.00 -14.63
CA THR A 113 -24.01 -5.06 -15.39
C THR A 113 -23.11 -3.82 -15.17
N PRO A 114 -21.78 -4.00 -15.13
CA PRO A 114 -20.83 -2.89 -15.06
C PRO A 114 -20.88 -1.94 -16.27
N PHE A 115 -20.39 -0.71 -16.07
CA PHE A 115 -20.42 0.36 -17.08
C PHE A 115 -19.83 -0.02 -18.45
N HIS A 116 -18.73 -0.79 -18.47
CA HIS A 116 -18.02 -1.09 -19.71
C HIS A 116 -18.87 -1.87 -20.72
N HIS A 117 -19.90 -2.59 -20.29
CA HIS A 117 -20.82 -3.26 -21.23
C HIS A 117 -21.67 -2.25 -22.01
N PHE A 118 -22.16 -1.20 -21.35
CA PHE A 118 -22.90 -0.12 -22.01
C PHE A 118 -22.00 0.66 -22.97
N TRP A 119 -20.76 0.94 -22.57
CA TRP A 119 -19.78 1.60 -23.42
C TRP A 119 -19.42 0.75 -24.66
N LEU A 120 -19.24 -0.56 -24.50
CA LEU A 120 -18.99 -1.45 -25.65
C LEU A 120 -20.20 -1.54 -26.58
N ASP A 121 -21.42 -1.58 -26.05
CA ASP A 121 -22.64 -1.60 -26.85
C ASP A 121 -22.85 -0.26 -27.59
N SER A 122 -22.55 0.88 -26.96
CA SER A 122 -22.64 2.19 -27.61
C SER A 122 -21.71 2.28 -28.82
N LEU A 123 -20.47 1.80 -28.68
CA LEU A 123 -19.51 1.73 -29.79
C LEU A 123 -20.01 0.84 -30.94
N ARG A 124 -20.62 -0.31 -30.63
CA ARG A 124 -21.21 -1.20 -31.66
C ARG A 124 -22.36 -0.53 -32.41
N ARG A 125 -23.13 0.33 -31.73
CA ARG A 125 -24.23 1.10 -32.32
C ARG A 125 -23.78 2.37 -33.03
N GLY A 126 -22.49 2.72 -32.98
CA GLY A 126 -21.94 3.91 -33.61
C GLY A 126 -22.31 5.22 -32.90
N MET A 127 -22.55 5.18 -31.59
CA MET A 127 -22.74 6.37 -30.75
C MET A 127 -21.41 6.87 -30.19
#